data_AF-A0A0S2FBP3-F1
#
_entry.id   AF-A0A0S2FBP3-F1
#
_cell.length_a   1.000
_cell.length_b   1.000
_cell.length_c   1.000
_cell.angle_alpha   90.00
_cell.angle_beta   90.00
_cell.angle_gamma   90.00
#
_symmetry.space_group_name_H-M   'P 1'
#
loop_
_entity.id
_entity.type
_entity.pdbx_description
1 polymer ?
#
loop_
_entity_poly.entity_id
_entity_poly.type
_entity_poly.pdbx_seq_one_letter_code
_entity_poly.pdbx_strand_id
1 'polypeptide(L)'
;MRLPRYLPALLFSLLPVLATAAPTTKADAASLKSAPAKAEPAPAAAKTADPRIGKQLDALGYKYEVDKDGDYTLTFGLDEDRSQMAYVISHTERYGKLQVREVWSPGYRTSDKDFPAEVANRLLEDSQLSKMGGWVKQDSVAVFVVKLDADASQEDLDDAIDYVVRAADEMESQLTPGQDEF
;
A
#
# COMPACT_ATOMS: atom_id res chain seq x y z
N MET A 1 2.31 -30.63 -26.44
CA MET A 1 2.42 -29.28 -25.85
C MET A 1 1.31 -29.14 -24.81
N ARG A 2 1.64 -29.38 -23.52
CA ARG A 2 0.70 -29.44 -22.39
C ARG A 2 1.28 -28.53 -21.30
N LEU A 3 0.52 -27.54 -20.83
CA LEU A 3 0.89 -26.71 -19.68
C LEU A 3 0.65 -27.47 -18.37
N PRO A 4 1.54 -27.39 -17.37
CA PRO A 4 1.28 -27.93 -16.04
C PRO A 4 0.50 -26.95 -15.16
N ARG A 5 -0.54 -27.47 -14.51
CA ARG A 5 -1.23 -26.89 -13.34
C ARG A 5 -0.31 -27.01 -12.13
N TYR A 6 -0.06 -25.91 -11.41
CA TYR A 6 0.57 -25.94 -10.10
C TYR A 6 -0.47 -25.60 -9.02
N LEU A 7 -0.63 -26.55 -8.08
CA LEU A 7 -1.37 -26.43 -6.83
C LEU A 7 -0.33 -26.61 -5.72
N PRO A 8 -0.10 -25.67 -4.79
CA PRO A 8 0.81 -25.94 -3.68
C PRO A 8 0.03 -26.57 -2.52
N ALA A 9 0.41 -27.80 -2.18
CA ALA A 9 0.05 -28.46 -0.93
C ALA A 9 0.93 -27.92 0.20
N LEU A 10 0.32 -27.37 1.25
CA LEU A 10 0.98 -27.00 2.50
C LEU A 10 1.20 -28.28 3.34
N LEU A 11 2.45 -28.69 3.52
CA LEU A 11 2.85 -29.78 4.39
C LEU A 11 3.30 -29.21 5.75
N PHE A 12 2.54 -29.51 6.80
CA PHE A 12 2.96 -29.34 8.19
C PHE A 12 4.02 -30.39 8.53
N SER A 13 5.18 -29.98 9.06
CA SER A 13 6.16 -30.89 9.66
C SER A 13 6.52 -30.43 11.07
N LEU A 14 5.86 -31.04 12.05
CA LEU A 14 6.34 -31.19 13.43
C LEU A 14 7.40 -32.30 13.45
N LEU A 15 8.56 -32.04 14.08
CA LEU A 15 9.48 -33.10 14.49
C LEU A 15 9.94 -32.89 15.95
N PRO A 16 10.19 -33.98 16.69
CA PRO A 16 10.23 -33.99 18.15
C PRO A 16 11.62 -33.80 18.75
N VAL A 17 11.61 -33.49 20.04
CA VAL A 17 12.72 -33.43 20.99
C VAL A 17 13.43 -34.79 21.09
N LEU A 18 14.77 -34.79 21.00
CA LEU A 18 15.62 -35.85 21.55
C LEU A 18 16.78 -35.22 22.32
N ALA A 19 16.87 -35.56 23.61
CA ALA A 19 17.97 -35.23 24.50
C ALA A 19 19.10 -36.25 24.36
N THR A 20 20.36 -35.77 24.32
CA THR A 20 21.55 -36.63 24.51
C THR A 20 22.56 -35.93 25.41
N ALA A 21 23.03 -36.67 26.41
CA ALA A 21 23.93 -36.26 27.48
C ALA A 21 25.38 -36.00 27.02
N ALA A 22 26.10 -35.23 27.84
CA ALA A 22 27.46 -34.72 27.66
C ALA A 22 28.58 -35.78 27.78
N PRO A 23 29.81 -35.39 27.40
CA PRO A 23 31.00 -35.75 28.17
C PRO A 23 31.74 -34.52 28.72
N THR A 24 32.31 -34.72 29.90
CA THR A 24 33.12 -33.80 30.70
C THR A 24 34.53 -33.60 30.17
N THR A 25 34.99 -32.35 30.08
CA THR A 25 36.41 -32.01 30.22
C THR A 25 36.57 -30.62 30.82
N LYS A 26 37.43 -30.53 31.82
CA LYS A 26 37.74 -29.37 32.66
C LYS A 26 38.92 -28.64 32.01
N ALA A 27 38.79 -27.37 31.66
CA ALA A 27 39.90 -26.50 31.30
C ALA A 27 39.55 -25.03 31.63
N ASP A 28 40.60 -24.29 31.96
CA ASP A 28 40.64 -23.15 32.88
C ASP A 28 39.93 -21.87 32.43
N ALA A 29 39.49 -21.12 33.44
CA ALA A 29 38.88 -19.81 33.35
C ALA A 29 39.91 -18.73 32.98
N ALA A 30 39.70 -18.05 31.85
CA ALA A 30 40.18 -16.70 31.61
C ALA A 30 39.17 -15.93 30.73
N SER A 31 38.76 -14.77 31.24
CA SER A 31 37.79 -13.81 30.70
C SER A 31 37.79 -13.61 29.19
N LEU A 32 36.61 -13.71 28.58
CA LEU A 32 36.06 -12.72 27.65
C LEU A 32 34.52 -12.79 27.71
N LYS A 33 33.89 -11.93 28.52
CA LYS A 33 32.44 -11.70 28.43
C LYS A 33 32.17 -10.84 27.19
N SER A 34 31.98 -11.45 26.03
CA SER A 34 31.36 -10.77 24.88
C SER A 34 29.85 -10.73 25.12
N ALA A 35 29.36 -9.58 25.58
CA ALA A 35 27.92 -9.29 25.53
C ALA A 35 27.50 -9.24 24.05
N PRO A 36 26.37 -9.86 23.65
CA PRO A 36 25.85 -9.68 22.30
C PRO A 36 25.46 -8.22 22.14
N ALA A 37 26.15 -7.51 21.24
CA ALA A 37 25.73 -6.20 20.80
C ALA A 37 24.35 -6.34 20.17
N LYS A 38 23.31 -5.82 20.83
CA LYS A 38 22.03 -5.54 20.17
C LYS A 38 22.35 -4.57 19.05
N ALA A 39 22.28 -5.04 17.80
CA ALA A 39 22.21 -4.15 16.66
C ALA A 39 20.91 -3.36 16.80
N GLU A 40 21.01 -2.11 17.22
CA GLU A 40 19.88 -1.18 17.10
C GLU A 40 19.59 -1.01 15.61
N PRO A 41 18.33 -1.14 15.17
CA PRO A 41 17.98 -0.88 13.79
C PRO A 41 18.35 0.57 13.48
N ALA A 42 19.11 0.77 12.39
CA ALA A 42 19.42 2.09 11.91
C ALA A 42 18.10 2.86 11.67
N PRO A 43 18.03 4.16 12.02
CA PRO A 43 16.85 4.96 11.76
C PRO A 43 16.51 4.88 10.27
N ALA A 44 15.28 4.49 9.95
CA ALA A 44 14.79 4.48 8.58
C ALA A 44 14.98 5.89 8.00
N ALA A 45 15.73 6.00 6.90
CA ALA A 45 15.91 7.27 6.22
C ALA A 45 14.52 7.82 5.86
N ALA A 46 14.25 9.06 6.23
CA ALA A 46 13.00 9.74 5.88
C ALA A 46 12.83 9.70 4.36
N LYS A 47 11.73 9.10 3.90
CA LYS A 47 11.38 9.11 2.49
C LYS A 47 11.14 10.56 2.09
N THR A 48 11.77 10.98 0.99
CA THR A 48 11.70 12.36 0.50
C THR A 48 10.70 12.42 -0.64
N ALA A 49 9.86 13.47 -0.66
CA ALA A 49 8.91 13.68 -1.74
C ALA A 49 9.60 13.81 -3.10
N ASP A 50 9.00 13.21 -4.13
CA ASP A 50 9.51 13.32 -5.51
C ASP A 50 9.18 14.72 -6.05
N PRO A 51 10.19 15.60 -6.27
CA PRO A 51 9.94 16.97 -6.67
C PRO A 51 9.34 17.10 -8.08
N ARG A 52 9.34 16.03 -8.88
CA ARG A 52 8.70 16.03 -10.21
C ARG A 52 7.19 16.09 -10.08
N ILE A 53 6.62 15.37 -9.11
CA ILE A 53 5.18 15.38 -8.81
C ILE A 53 4.77 16.78 -8.35
N GLY A 54 5.47 17.36 -7.38
CA GLY A 54 5.17 18.70 -6.87
C GLY A 54 5.11 19.74 -8.00
N LYS A 55 6.06 19.70 -8.94
CA LYS A 55 6.02 20.59 -10.12
C LYS A 55 4.80 20.37 -11.01
N GLN A 56 4.37 19.12 -11.21
CA GLN A 56 3.17 18.82 -12.00
C GLN A 56 1.91 19.31 -11.27
N LEU A 57 1.80 19.06 -9.96
CA LEU A 57 0.68 19.50 -9.13
C LEU A 57 0.60 21.04 -9.05
N ASP A 58 1.73 21.71 -8.88
CA ASP A 58 1.83 23.17 -8.91
C ASP A 58 1.35 23.73 -10.26
N ALA A 59 1.75 23.11 -11.36
CA ALA A 59 1.36 23.52 -12.70
C ALA A 59 -0.13 23.25 -13.01
N LEU A 60 -0.72 22.22 -12.40
CA LEU A 60 -2.16 21.93 -12.42
C LEU A 60 -2.96 22.86 -11.49
N GLY A 61 -2.29 23.57 -10.59
CA GLY A 61 -2.93 24.44 -9.60
C GLY A 61 -3.55 23.68 -8.42
N TYR A 62 -3.15 22.43 -8.21
CA TYR A 62 -3.61 21.65 -7.07
C TYR A 62 -2.99 22.13 -5.77
N LYS A 63 -3.82 22.19 -4.72
CA LYS A 63 -3.35 22.36 -3.35
C LYS A 63 -3.04 20.97 -2.79
N TYR A 64 -1.90 20.86 -2.12
CA TYR A 64 -1.47 19.61 -1.53
C TYR A 64 -0.69 19.85 -0.24
N GLU A 65 -0.63 18.80 0.57
CA GLU A 65 0.32 18.64 1.66
C GLU A 65 1.29 17.50 1.31
N VAL A 66 2.47 17.49 1.94
CA VAL A 66 3.39 16.36 1.85
C VAL A 66 3.37 15.65 3.20
N ASP A 67 2.99 14.38 3.19
CA ASP A 67 2.88 13.61 4.42
C ASP A 67 4.25 13.15 4.98
N LYS A 68 4.22 12.46 6.13
CA LYS A 68 5.42 11.96 6.81
C LYS A 68 6.26 10.97 5.98
N ASP A 69 5.63 10.31 5.00
CA ASP A 69 6.26 9.31 4.15
C ASP A 69 6.68 9.92 2.79
N GLY A 70 6.47 11.23 2.62
CA GLY A 70 6.88 11.99 1.44
C GLY A 70 5.85 11.94 0.31
N ASP A 71 4.64 11.43 0.56
CA ASP A 71 3.60 11.35 -0.46
C ASP A 71 2.76 12.63 -0.49
N TYR A 72 2.21 12.97 -1.65
CA TYR A 72 1.43 14.18 -1.82
C TYR A 72 -0.03 13.89 -1.52
N THR A 73 -0.59 14.56 -0.51
CA THR A 73 -2.01 14.44 -0.13
C THR A 73 -2.79 15.62 -0.69
N LEU A 74 -3.90 15.32 -1.37
CA LEU A 74 -4.84 16.27 -1.94
C LEU A 74 -6.21 16.04 -1.31
N THR A 75 -6.96 17.11 -1.09
CA THR A 75 -8.34 17.05 -0.60
C THR A 75 -9.23 17.83 -1.56
N PHE A 76 -10.30 17.19 -2.02
CA PHE A 76 -11.27 17.74 -2.93
C PHE A 76 -12.59 17.94 -2.22
N GLY A 77 -13.19 19.12 -2.40
CA GLY A 77 -14.61 19.29 -2.13
C GLY A 77 -15.39 18.84 -3.36
N LEU A 78 -16.38 17.99 -3.16
CA LEU A 78 -17.27 17.45 -4.19
C LEU A 78 -18.67 18.05 -4.02
N ASP A 79 -19.62 17.57 -4.83
CA ASP A 79 -21.01 17.98 -4.74
C ASP A 79 -21.66 17.49 -3.43
N GLU A 80 -22.69 18.21 -2.98
CA GLU A 80 -23.53 17.85 -1.82
C GLU A 80 -22.78 17.78 -0.49
N ASP A 81 -21.84 18.72 -0.27
CA ASP A 81 -21.00 18.83 0.93
C ASP A 81 -20.08 17.63 1.18
N ARG A 82 -19.88 16.76 0.19
CA ARG A 82 -18.97 15.62 0.26
C ARG A 82 -17.53 16.05 0.01
N SER A 83 -16.57 15.31 0.57
CA SER A 83 -15.16 15.44 0.29
C SER A 83 -14.56 14.12 -0.21
N GLN A 84 -13.36 14.23 -0.75
CA GLN A 84 -12.57 13.05 -1.05
C GLN A 84 -11.08 13.39 -1.11
N MET A 85 -10.25 12.52 -0.57
CA MET A 85 -8.81 12.63 -0.59
C MET A 85 -8.15 11.81 -1.70
N ALA A 86 -7.03 12.31 -2.22
CA ALA A 86 -6.13 11.55 -3.09
C ALA A 86 -4.70 11.60 -2.57
N TYR A 87 -3.94 10.55 -2.83
CA TYR A 87 -2.52 10.46 -2.52
C TYR A 87 -1.75 10.17 -3.80
N VAL A 88 -0.76 10.98 -4.13
CA VAL A 88 0.21 10.66 -5.19
C VAL A 88 1.48 10.15 -4.52
N ILE A 89 1.75 8.86 -4.69
CA ILE A 89 2.85 8.18 -4.02
C ILE A 89 4.17 8.59 -4.67
N SER A 90 5.08 9.13 -3.87
CA SER A 90 6.42 9.56 -4.30
C SER A 90 7.32 8.37 -4.61
N HIS A 91 7.16 7.28 -3.87
CA HIS A 91 7.87 6.04 -4.17
C HIS A 91 7.36 5.41 -5.47
N THR A 92 8.28 4.85 -6.26
CA THR A 92 7.95 4.15 -7.50
C THR A 92 8.38 2.71 -7.42
N GLU A 93 7.52 1.81 -7.87
CA GLU A 93 7.83 0.39 -8.02
C GLU A 93 8.55 0.13 -9.35
N ARG A 94 9.28 -1.00 -9.43
CA ARG A 94 9.99 -1.41 -10.66
C ARG A 94 9.63 -2.81 -11.10
N TYR A 95 9.36 -2.97 -12.40
CA TYR A 95 9.28 -4.27 -13.05
C TYR A 95 9.97 -4.22 -14.41
N GLY A 96 11.15 -4.85 -14.49
CA GLY A 96 12.01 -4.74 -15.68
C GLY A 96 12.40 -3.27 -15.95
N LYS A 97 11.98 -2.74 -17.11
CA LYS A 97 12.21 -1.34 -17.48
C LYS A 97 11.14 -0.37 -16.95
N LEU A 98 10.02 -0.90 -16.48
CA LEU A 98 8.89 -0.08 -16.03
C LEU A 98 9.22 0.52 -14.67
N GLN A 99 8.94 1.81 -14.54
CA GLN A 99 8.83 2.49 -13.26
C GLN A 99 7.38 2.86 -13.09
N VAL A 100 6.77 2.39 -12.01
CA VAL A 100 5.34 2.52 -11.80
C VAL A 100 5.12 3.42 -10.60
N ARG A 101 4.38 4.50 -10.80
CA ARG A 101 3.83 5.32 -9.73
C ARG A 101 2.41 4.86 -9.42
N GLU A 102 1.99 5.09 -8.18
CA GLU A 102 0.63 4.86 -7.78
C GLU A 102 -0.04 6.17 -7.35
N VAL A 103 -1.32 6.30 -7.70
CA VAL A 103 -2.24 7.33 -7.20
C VAL A 103 -3.37 6.61 -6.49
N TRP A 104 -3.64 7.01 -5.26
CA TRP A 104 -4.54 6.31 -4.34
C TRP A 104 -5.70 7.21 -3.93
N SER A 105 -6.86 6.62 -3.68
CA SER A 105 -7.95 7.28 -2.94
C SER A 105 -8.67 6.24 -2.06
N PRO A 106 -8.77 6.46 -0.73
CA PRO A 106 -9.50 5.55 0.16
C PRO A 106 -11.01 5.71 -0.03
N GLY A 107 -11.77 4.61 -0.08
CA GLY A 107 -13.24 4.70 -0.28
C GLY A 107 -14.06 3.83 0.67
N TYR A 108 -13.42 3.11 1.59
CA TYR A 108 -14.11 2.34 2.62
C TYR A 108 -13.17 1.98 3.76
N ARG A 109 -13.61 2.11 5.00
CA ARG A 109 -12.91 1.61 6.19
C ARG A 109 -13.81 0.67 6.98
N THR A 110 -13.22 -0.40 7.49
CA THR A 110 -13.84 -1.27 8.50
C THR A 110 -13.11 -1.16 9.83
N SER A 111 -13.84 -1.38 10.92
CA SER A 111 -13.25 -1.57 12.26
C SER A 111 -12.61 -2.95 12.43
N ASP A 112 -12.98 -3.91 11.59
CA ASP A 112 -12.47 -5.27 11.63
C ASP A 112 -11.15 -5.41 10.86
N LYS A 113 -10.43 -6.51 11.09
CA LYS A 113 -9.22 -6.81 10.33
C LYS A 113 -9.53 -7.08 8.85
N ASP A 114 -10.66 -7.70 8.55
CA ASP A 114 -11.02 -8.15 7.21
C ASP A 114 -12.32 -7.50 6.75
N PHE A 115 -12.44 -7.29 5.43
CA PHE A 115 -13.68 -6.76 4.86
C PHE A 115 -14.79 -7.79 4.96
N PRO A 116 -16.04 -7.35 5.20
CA PRO A 116 -17.20 -8.20 4.98
C PRO A 116 -17.13 -8.83 3.57
N ALA A 117 -17.55 -10.09 3.44
CA ALA A 117 -17.42 -10.81 2.18
C ALA A 117 -18.19 -10.14 1.03
N GLU A 118 -19.34 -9.51 1.33
CA GLU A 118 -20.10 -8.74 0.35
C GLU A 118 -19.33 -7.51 -0.14
N VAL A 119 -18.68 -6.77 0.75
CA VAL A 119 -17.85 -5.61 0.42
C VAL A 119 -16.66 -6.05 -0.42
N ALA A 120 -15.94 -7.11 0.01
CA ALA A 120 -14.79 -7.62 -0.73
C ALA A 120 -15.16 -8.06 -2.16
N ASN A 121 -16.29 -8.75 -2.34
CA ASN A 121 -16.75 -9.15 -3.67
C ASN A 121 -17.19 -7.94 -4.51
N ARG A 122 -17.89 -6.96 -3.90
CA ARG A 122 -18.28 -5.73 -4.59
C ARG A 122 -17.06 -4.98 -5.12
N LEU A 123 -16.01 -4.84 -4.33
CA LEU A 123 -14.75 -4.19 -4.72
C LEU A 123 -14.03 -4.96 -5.84
N LEU A 124 -14.06 -6.30 -5.83
CA LEU A 124 -13.50 -7.11 -6.92
C LEU A 124 -14.29 -6.96 -8.23
N GLU A 125 -15.61 -6.94 -8.15
CA GLU A 125 -16.49 -6.72 -9.30
C GLU A 125 -16.28 -5.32 -9.88
N ASP A 126 -16.18 -4.31 -9.03
CA ASP A 126 -15.95 -2.92 -9.45
C ASP A 126 -14.56 -2.74 -10.07
N SER A 127 -13.53 -3.41 -9.53
CA SER A 127 -12.18 -3.43 -10.13
C SER A 127 -12.18 -3.98 -11.56
N GLN A 128 -13.04 -4.97 -11.85
CA GLN A 128 -13.16 -5.53 -13.20
C GLN A 128 -13.87 -4.58 -14.18
N LEU A 129 -14.74 -3.70 -13.68
CA LEU A 129 -15.48 -2.73 -14.49
C LEU A 129 -14.73 -1.41 -14.68
N SER A 130 -13.83 -1.09 -13.74
CA SER A 130 -13.01 0.11 -13.76
C SER A 130 -12.12 0.20 -15.00
N LYS A 131 -12.11 1.39 -15.61
CA LYS A 131 -11.29 1.68 -16.80
C LYS A 131 -9.81 1.84 -16.45
N MET A 132 -9.52 2.33 -15.25
CA MET A 132 -8.18 2.59 -14.76
C MET A 132 -8.07 2.07 -13.33
N GLY A 133 -7.05 1.25 -13.05
CA GLY A 133 -6.78 0.81 -11.69
C GLY A 133 -7.74 -0.25 -11.14
N GLY A 134 -7.78 -0.35 -9.81
CA GLY A 134 -8.65 -1.27 -9.09
C GLY A 134 -8.47 -1.16 -7.57
N TRP A 135 -9.32 -1.85 -6.84
CA TRP A 135 -9.36 -1.84 -5.38
C TRP A 135 -8.29 -2.73 -4.76
N VAL A 136 -7.59 -2.20 -3.76
CA VAL A 136 -6.65 -2.96 -2.92
C VAL A 136 -7.03 -2.84 -1.45
N LYS A 137 -6.54 -3.78 -0.64
CA LYS A 137 -6.68 -3.76 0.82
C LYS A 137 -5.40 -3.23 1.45
N GLN A 138 -5.50 -2.10 2.15
CA GLN A 138 -4.46 -1.55 3.02
C GLN A 138 -4.94 -1.67 4.47
N ASP A 139 -4.49 -2.70 5.18
CA ASP A 139 -4.99 -3.06 6.50
C ASP A 139 -6.52 -3.17 6.54
N SER A 140 -7.21 -2.22 7.21
CA SER A 140 -8.68 -2.16 7.33
C SER A 140 -9.33 -1.13 6.39
N VAL A 141 -8.59 -0.62 5.41
CA VAL A 141 -9.05 0.39 4.44
C VAL A 141 -9.00 -0.17 3.03
N ALA A 142 -10.10 -0.05 2.28
CA ALA A 142 -10.11 -0.27 0.84
C ALA A 142 -9.67 1.01 0.13
N VAL A 143 -8.68 0.86 -0.75
CA VAL A 143 -8.07 1.98 -1.46
C VAL A 143 -8.18 1.70 -2.95
N PHE A 144 -8.73 2.64 -3.70
CA PHE A 144 -8.69 2.60 -5.16
C PHE A 144 -7.32 3.05 -5.64
N VAL A 145 -6.68 2.25 -6.50
CA VAL A 145 -5.29 2.50 -6.94
C VAL A 145 -5.20 2.51 -8.45
N VAL A 146 -4.77 3.64 -9.00
CA VAL A 146 -4.30 3.76 -10.38
C VAL A 146 -2.79 3.63 -10.40
N LYS A 147 -2.28 2.78 -11.29
CA LYS A 147 -0.85 2.58 -11.55
C LYS A 147 -0.51 3.19 -12.91
N LEU A 148 0.44 4.12 -12.94
CA LEU A 148 0.87 4.84 -14.14
C LEU A 148 2.40 4.84 -14.27
N ASP A 149 2.92 5.20 -15.43
CA ASP A 149 4.37 5.37 -15.61
C ASP A 149 4.89 6.47 -14.67
N ALA A 150 6.05 6.26 -14.06
CA ALA A 150 6.65 7.24 -13.16
C ALA A 150 7.07 8.55 -13.85
N ASP A 151 7.17 8.55 -15.18
CA ASP A 151 7.43 9.72 -16.02
C ASP A 151 6.18 10.11 -16.84
N ALA A 152 4.99 9.66 -16.43
CA ALA A 152 3.72 10.03 -17.05
C ALA A 152 3.54 11.55 -17.16
N SER A 153 2.81 11.96 -18.19
CA SER A 153 2.60 13.38 -18.46
C SER A 153 1.79 14.06 -17.35
N GLN A 154 1.81 15.39 -17.35
CA GLN A 154 0.97 16.16 -16.42
C GLN A 154 -0.52 15.87 -16.63
N GLU A 155 -0.96 15.70 -17.87
CA GLU A 155 -2.35 15.37 -18.21
C GLU A 155 -2.71 13.95 -17.72
N ASP A 156 -1.83 12.97 -17.91
CA ASP A 156 -2.07 11.61 -17.41
C ASP A 156 -2.15 11.54 -15.88
N LEU A 157 -1.35 12.37 -15.19
CA LEU A 157 -1.41 12.49 -13.72
C LEU A 157 -2.73 13.13 -13.27
N ASP A 158 -3.17 14.18 -13.97
CA ASP A 158 -4.44 14.85 -13.72
C ASP A 158 -5.63 13.90 -13.87
N ASP A 159 -5.69 13.19 -15.00
CA ASP A 159 -6.71 12.17 -15.27
C ASP A 159 -6.69 11.04 -14.22
N ALA A 160 -5.50 10.61 -13.78
CA ALA A 160 -5.39 9.59 -12.73
C ALA A 160 -5.92 10.09 -11.38
N ILE A 161 -5.69 11.35 -11.02
CA ILE A 161 -6.18 11.96 -9.78
C ILE A 161 -7.70 12.10 -9.82
N ASP A 162 -8.28 12.68 -10.88
CA ASP A 162 -9.73 12.80 -11.03
C ASP A 162 -10.40 11.41 -10.99
N TYR A 163 -9.82 10.42 -11.67
CA TYR A 163 -10.38 9.07 -11.70
C TYR A 163 -10.38 8.40 -10.32
N VAL A 164 -9.27 8.42 -9.56
CA VAL A 164 -9.25 7.77 -8.23
C VAL A 164 -10.23 8.44 -7.27
N VAL A 165 -10.36 9.77 -7.34
CA VAL A 165 -11.25 10.56 -6.48
C VAL A 165 -12.70 10.17 -6.76
N ARG A 166 -13.12 10.21 -8.03
CA ARG A 166 -14.51 9.89 -8.39
C ARG A 166 -14.86 8.44 -8.11
N ALA A 167 -13.96 7.50 -8.41
CA ALA A 167 -14.19 6.08 -8.17
C ALA A 167 -14.35 5.79 -6.67
N ALA A 168 -13.54 6.45 -5.82
CA ALA A 168 -13.58 6.25 -4.39
C ALA A 168 -14.80 6.90 -3.73
N ASP A 169 -15.12 8.14 -4.10
CA ASP A 169 -16.33 8.85 -3.67
C ASP A 169 -17.62 8.08 -4.03
N GLU A 170 -17.69 7.56 -5.27
CA GLU A 170 -18.84 6.77 -5.71
C GLU A 170 -19.00 5.50 -4.87
N MET A 171 -17.90 4.79 -4.58
CA MET A 171 -17.96 3.57 -3.77
C MET A 171 -18.27 3.86 -2.29
N GLU A 172 -17.73 4.93 -1.72
CA GLU A 172 -18.08 5.36 -0.36
C GLU A 172 -19.58 5.62 -0.26
N SER A 173 -20.16 6.36 -1.22
CA SER A 173 -21.59 6.64 -1.24
C SER A 173 -22.46 5.37 -1.29
N GLN A 174 -21.95 4.29 -1.88
CA GLN A 174 -22.63 3.00 -1.98
C GLN A 174 -22.48 2.16 -0.70
N LEU A 175 -21.27 2.12 -0.11
CA LEU A 175 -20.94 1.23 1.00
C LEU A 175 -21.26 1.84 2.36
N THR A 176 -21.17 3.16 2.48
CA THR A 176 -21.43 3.93 3.70
C THR A 176 -22.35 5.12 3.41
N PRO A 177 -23.62 4.89 3.00
CA PRO A 177 -24.52 5.97 2.60
C PRO A 177 -24.72 7.02 3.70
N GLY A 178 -24.55 8.30 3.34
CA GLY A 178 -24.69 9.44 4.24
C GLY A 178 -23.50 9.67 5.17
N GLN A 179 -22.38 8.97 4.96
CA GLN A 179 -21.09 9.27 5.57
C GLN A 179 -20.20 10.05 4.57
N ASP A 180 -19.24 10.76 5.14
CA ASP A 180 -18.23 11.56 4.44
C ASP A 180 -16.95 11.45 5.27
N GLU A 181 -16.28 10.31 5.14
CA GLU A 181 -15.11 9.94 5.94
C GLU A 181 -13.80 10.41 5.31
N PHE A 182 -13.76 10.57 3.97
CA PHE A 182 -12.54 10.73 3.19
C PHE A 182 -12.43 12.04 2.43
#